data_AF-A0A1H7X904-F1
#
_entry.id   AF-A0A1H7X904-F1
#
_cell.length_a   1.000
_cell.length_b   1.000
_cell.length_c   1.000
_cell.angle_alpha   90.00
_cell.angle_beta   90.00
_cell.angle_gamma   90.00
#
_symmetry.space_group_name_H-M   'P 1'
#
loop_
_entity.id
_entity.type
_entity.pdbx_description
1 polymer ?
#
loop_
_entity_poly.entity_id
_entity_poly.type
_entity_poly.pdbx_seq_one_letter_code
_entity_poly.pdbx_strand_id
1 'polypeptide(L)'
;MGSYERGILGSFSGKVGSVVGSHWRGIDYMRSLPRKGNRSFSQAQQEQQLKFALAVNFMKPISSLVNLGFKNQAKQRLTGYNVAVQYTIKKAITGVFPDFVIDYPKVQISEGPVPPSTNAAAESTAAATLHVTWVNNALTETNAMGDDQVILLVYNEAKSRYLYTVGDTIRETAEQEMTLPTDFTGDTVHVYISFVRRDGSKLANSTYVSAVVIL
;
A
#
# COMPACT_ATOMS: atom_id res chain seq x y z
N MET A 1 -30.19 -5.58 -12.72
CA MET A 1 -31.26 -5.35 -13.72
C MET A 1 -30.67 -5.64 -15.10
N GLY A 2 -31.39 -6.32 -15.98
CA GLY A 2 -30.91 -6.58 -17.35
C GLY A 2 -31.15 -5.36 -18.24
N SER A 3 -30.15 -4.96 -19.03
CA SER A 3 -30.26 -3.90 -20.03
C SER A 3 -30.08 -4.47 -21.43
N TYR A 4 -30.84 -3.97 -22.39
CA TYR A 4 -30.81 -4.43 -23.79
C TYR A 4 -30.28 -3.34 -24.69
N GLU A 5 -29.43 -3.71 -25.64
CA GLU A 5 -29.17 -2.88 -26.81
C GLU A 5 -30.02 -3.42 -27.97
N ARG A 6 -30.81 -2.57 -28.63
CA ARG A 6 -31.61 -2.91 -29.83
C ARG A 6 -32.62 -4.07 -29.67
N GLY A 7 -33.25 -4.22 -28.50
CA GLY A 7 -34.37 -5.15 -28.31
C GLY A 7 -33.99 -6.63 -28.45
N ILE A 8 -34.70 -7.39 -29.29
CA ILE A 8 -34.46 -8.83 -29.49
C ILE A 8 -33.24 -9.14 -30.38
N LEU A 9 -32.76 -8.15 -31.13
CA LEU A 9 -31.70 -8.32 -32.14
C LEU A 9 -30.31 -7.94 -31.63
N GLY A 10 -30.19 -7.40 -30.42
CA GLY A 10 -28.89 -7.04 -29.85
C GLY A 10 -28.58 -7.79 -28.57
N SER A 11 -27.34 -7.61 -28.10
CA SER A 11 -26.88 -8.23 -26.87
C SER A 11 -27.54 -7.58 -25.66
N PHE A 12 -27.63 -8.35 -24.58
CA PHE A 12 -28.15 -7.87 -23.31
C PHE A 12 -27.14 -8.12 -22.20
N SER A 13 -27.05 -7.19 -21.27
CA SER A 13 -26.13 -7.24 -20.14
C SER A 13 -26.91 -7.41 -18.85
N GLY A 14 -26.48 -8.32 -18.00
CA GLY A 14 -27.10 -8.58 -16.71
C GLY A 14 -28.19 -9.65 -16.76
N LYS A 15 -29.02 -9.67 -15.71
CA LYS A 15 -29.97 -10.76 -15.44
C LYS A 15 -31.35 -10.49 -16.04
N VAL A 16 -31.83 -11.45 -16.84
CA VAL A 16 -33.18 -11.53 -17.39
C VAL A 16 -33.74 -12.92 -17.09
N GLY A 17 -34.75 -13.01 -16.21
CA GLY A 17 -35.33 -14.29 -15.82
C GLY A 17 -34.30 -15.26 -15.23
N SER A 18 -34.17 -16.44 -15.86
CA SER A 18 -33.25 -17.53 -15.48
C SER A 18 -31.85 -17.41 -16.07
N VAL A 19 -31.56 -16.31 -16.78
CA VAL A 19 -30.39 -16.19 -17.64
C VAL A 19 -29.64 -14.89 -17.35
N VAL A 20 -28.32 -14.93 -17.50
CA VAL A 20 -27.43 -13.76 -17.44
C VAL A 20 -26.72 -13.61 -18.78
N GLY A 21 -26.90 -12.45 -19.41
CA GLY A 21 -26.14 -12.01 -20.58
C GLY A 21 -24.87 -11.28 -20.16
N SER A 22 -23.76 -11.55 -20.84
CA SER A 22 -22.46 -10.95 -20.55
C SER A 22 -21.61 -10.86 -21.81
N HIS A 23 -20.66 -9.92 -21.79
CA HIS A 23 -19.72 -9.68 -22.87
C HIS A 23 -18.30 -10.03 -22.42
N TRP A 24 -17.54 -10.78 -23.22
CA TRP A 24 -16.12 -11.05 -22.98
C TRP A 24 -15.34 -10.98 -24.29
N ARG A 25 -14.38 -10.05 -24.38
CA ARG A 25 -13.44 -9.88 -25.52
C ARG A 25 -14.14 -9.88 -26.88
N GLY A 26 -15.19 -9.09 -27.04
CA GLY A 26 -15.90 -8.98 -28.32
C GLY A 26 -16.94 -10.07 -28.56
N ILE A 27 -17.06 -11.06 -27.67
CA ILE A 27 -18.01 -12.16 -27.79
C ILE A 27 -19.12 -11.96 -26.76
N ASP A 28 -20.34 -11.85 -27.26
CA ASP A 28 -21.55 -11.88 -26.43
C ASP A 28 -21.91 -13.33 -26.15
N TYR A 29 -22.13 -13.64 -24.88
CA TYR A 29 -22.52 -14.98 -24.45
C TYR A 29 -23.60 -14.92 -23.38
N MET A 30 -24.33 -16.02 -23.30
CA MET A 30 -25.48 -16.17 -22.43
C MET A 30 -25.25 -17.40 -21.56
N ARG A 31 -25.46 -17.27 -20.24
CA ARG A 31 -25.34 -18.38 -19.30
C ARG A 31 -26.56 -18.49 -18.41
N SER A 32 -26.87 -19.70 -17.95
CA SER A 32 -27.88 -19.88 -16.91
C SER A 32 -27.46 -19.18 -15.62
N LEU A 33 -28.45 -18.85 -14.80
CA LEU A 33 -28.22 -18.41 -13.44
C LEU A 33 -27.34 -19.43 -12.70
N PRO A 34 -26.32 -18.98 -11.95
CA PRO A 34 -25.58 -19.86 -11.08
C PRO A 34 -26.54 -20.63 -10.16
N ARG A 35 -26.43 -21.96 -10.15
CA ARG A 35 -27.21 -22.78 -9.23
C ARG A 35 -26.81 -22.41 -7.80
N LYS A 36 -27.77 -21.98 -6.96
CA LYS A 36 -27.53 -21.80 -5.53
C LYS A 36 -27.05 -23.14 -4.96
N GLY A 37 -25.81 -23.18 -4.50
CA GLY A 37 -25.25 -24.34 -3.81
C GLY A 37 -24.78 -23.94 -2.41
N ASN A 38 -24.89 -24.86 -1.45
CA ASN A 38 -24.29 -24.75 -0.11
C ASN A 38 -22.78 -25.04 -0.17
N ARG A 39 -22.05 -24.34 -1.04
CA ARG A 39 -20.60 -24.49 -1.12
C ARG A 39 -19.97 -23.69 0.02
N SER A 40 -19.48 -24.39 1.03
CA SER A 40 -18.53 -23.81 1.99
C SER A 40 -17.24 -23.44 1.28
N PHE A 41 -16.58 -22.38 1.76
CA PHE A 41 -15.27 -22.01 1.24
C PHE A 41 -14.27 -23.11 1.57
N SER A 42 -13.47 -23.53 0.58
CA SER A 42 -12.34 -24.41 0.83
C SER A 42 -11.31 -23.70 1.73
N GLN A 43 -10.45 -24.46 2.41
CA GLN A 43 -9.41 -23.89 3.25
C GLN A 43 -8.54 -22.87 2.49
N ALA A 44 -8.11 -23.20 1.27
CA ALA A 44 -7.34 -22.27 0.43
C ALA A 44 -8.11 -20.97 0.11
N GLN A 45 -9.44 -21.03 0.00
CA GLN A 45 -10.26 -19.83 -0.18
C GLN A 45 -10.34 -18.99 1.11
N GLN A 46 -10.45 -19.65 2.27
CA GLN A 46 -10.46 -18.97 3.56
C GLN A 46 -9.11 -18.31 3.85
N GLU A 47 -8.01 -19.00 3.57
CA GLU A 47 -6.65 -18.45 3.67
C GLU A 47 -6.48 -17.19 2.85
N GLN A 48 -6.90 -17.23 1.58
CA GLN A 48 -6.82 -16.06 0.70
C GLN A 48 -7.70 -14.91 1.19
N GLN A 49 -8.89 -15.20 1.71
CA GLN A 49 -9.78 -14.18 2.28
C GLN A 49 -9.18 -13.51 3.51
N LEU A 50 -8.59 -14.29 4.44
CA LEU A 50 -7.94 -13.75 5.63
C LEU A 50 -6.72 -12.90 5.27
N LYS A 51 -5.84 -13.38 4.39
CA LYS A 51 -4.69 -12.61 3.90
C LYS A 51 -5.10 -11.32 3.23
N PHE A 52 -6.14 -11.36 2.39
CA PHE A 52 -6.65 -10.18 1.71
C PHE A 52 -7.26 -9.18 2.69
N ALA A 53 -8.07 -9.64 3.65
CA ALA A 53 -8.67 -8.79 4.68
C ALA A 53 -7.60 -8.08 5.51
N LEU A 54 -6.57 -8.82 5.93
CA LEU A 54 -5.45 -8.28 6.69
C LEU A 54 -4.65 -7.22 5.90
N ALA A 55 -4.31 -7.48 4.63
CA ALA A 55 -3.63 -6.51 3.78
C ALA A 55 -4.47 -5.25 3.52
N VAL A 56 -5.77 -5.40 3.26
CA VAL A 56 -6.68 -4.28 3.02
C VAL A 56 -6.85 -3.44 4.28
N ASN A 57 -7.02 -4.06 5.45
CA ASN A 57 -7.17 -3.34 6.71
C ASN A 57 -5.90 -2.53 7.05
N PHE A 58 -4.72 -3.05 6.73
CA PHE A 58 -3.47 -2.34 6.91
C PHE A 58 -3.26 -1.19 5.91
N MET A 59 -3.54 -1.43 4.62
CA MET A 59 -3.27 -0.45 3.56
C MET A 59 -4.35 0.63 3.40
N LYS A 60 -5.60 0.36 3.80
CA LYS A 60 -6.72 1.28 3.59
C LYS A 60 -6.52 2.66 4.25
N PRO A 61 -6.04 2.78 5.52
CA PRO A 61 -5.80 4.07 6.15
C PRO A 61 -4.77 4.94 5.43
N ILE A 62 -3.79 4.31 4.77
CA ILE A 62 -2.72 4.97 4.00
C ILE A 62 -2.96 4.95 2.49
N SER A 63 -4.22 4.76 2.06
CA SER A 63 -4.58 4.60 0.65
C SER A 63 -4.13 5.76 -0.25
N SER A 64 -4.18 7.00 0.24
CA SER A 64 -3.64 8.20 -0.43
C SER A 64 -2.14 8.08 -0.67
N LEU A 65 -1.39 7.72 0.39
CA LEU A 65 0.05 7.59 0.37
C LEU A 65 0.51 6.48 -0.57
N VAL A 66 -0.10 5.29 -0.51
CA VAL A 66 0.30 4.17 -1.37
C VAL A 66 -0.13 4.36 -2.83
N ASN A 67 -1.21 5.12 -3.09
CA ASN A 67 -1.54 5.51 -4.46
C ASN A 67 -0.49 6.44 -5.07
N LEU A 68 0.07 7.36 -4.28
CA LEU A 68 1.24 8.16 -4.68
C LEU A 68 2.48 7.26 -4.81
N GLY A 69 2.73 6.43 -3.81
CA GLY A 69 3.85 5.50 -3.67
C GLY A 69 4.05 4.57 -4.86
N PHE A 70 2.95 4.04 -5.40
CA PHE A 70 2.93 3.09 -6.51
C PHE A 70 2.39 3.70 -7.81
N LYS A 71 2.35 5.03 -7.92
CA LYS A 71 1.84 5.73 -9.11
C LYS A 71 2.53 5.28 -10.40
N ASN A 72 3.82 5.00 -10.35
CA ASN A 72 4.60 4.56 -11.52
C ASN A 72 4.38 3.09 -11.90
N GLN A 73 3.88 2.28 -10.96
CA GLN A 73 3.52 0.89 -11.19
C GLN A 73 2.05 0.71 -11.54
N ALA A 74 1.23 1.74 -11.32
CA ALA A 74 -0.17 1.75 -11.71
C ALA A 74 -0.27 1.64 -13.24
N LYS A 75 -0.99 0.61 -13.70
CA LYS A 75 -1.29 0.38 -15.13
C LYS A 75 -2.76 0.73 -15.38
N GLN A 76 -3.19 0.81 -16.64
CA GLN A 76 -4.56 1.22 -17.04
C GLN A 76 -5.72 0.52 -16.30
N ARG A 77 -5.50 -0.64 -15.67
CA ARG A 77 -6.52 -1.40 -14.91
C ARG A 77 -6.14 -1.68 -13.45
N LEU A 78 -5.02 -1.13 -12.96
CA LEU A 78 -4.49 -1.42 -11.64
C LEU A 78 -4.07 -0.11 -10.96
N THR A 79 -4.77 0.26 -9.90
CA THR A 79 -4.43 1.44 -9.08
C THR A 79 -3.18 1.17 -8.24
N GLY A 80 -2.48 2.22 -7.83
CA GLY A 80 -1.31 2.08 -6.94
C GLY A 80 -1.67 1.37 -5.63
N TYR A 81 -2.86 1.64 -5.08
CA TYR A 81 -3.41 0.91 -3.94
C TYR A 81 -3.52 -0.60 -4.18
N ASN A 82 -4.03 -1.03 -5.34
CA ASN A 82 -4.14 -2.45 -5.66
C ASN A 82 -2.76 -3.12 -5.81
N VAL A 83 -1.77 -2.38 -6.32
CA VAL A 83 -0.37 -2.82 -6.37
C VAL A 83 0.17 -3.02 -4.94
N ALA A 84 -0.03 -2.05 -4.05
CA ALA A 84 0.41 -2.12 -2.66
C ALA A 84 -0.20 -3.32 -1.91
N VAL A 85 -1.52 -3.54 -2.05
CA VAL A 85 -2.21 -4.70 -1.48
C VAL A 85 -1.63 -6.00 -2.03
N GLN A 86 -1.38 -6.07 -3.34
CA GLN A 86 -0.78 -7.25 -3.95
C GLN A 86 0.63 -7.55 -3.41
N TYR A 87 1.47 -6.53 -3.24
CA TYR A 87 2.80 -6.69 -2.66
C TYR A 87 2.74 -7.16 -1.20
N THR A 88 1.86 -6.57 -0.41
CA THR A 88 1.66 -6.93 1.00
C THR A 88 1.29 -8.40 1.13
N ILE A 89 0.30 -8.87 0.35
CA ILE A 89 -0.15 -10.26 0.37
C ILE A 89 0.98 -11.23 -0.02
N LYS A 90 1.83 -10.83 -0.97
CA LYS A 90 2.90 -11.70 -1.50
C LYS A 90 4.15 -11.74 -0.61
N LYS A 91 4.51 -10.63 0.04
CA LYS A 91 5.81 -10.46 0.69
C LYS A 91 5.74 -10.22 2.20
N ALA A 92 4.71 -9.53 2.67
CA ALA A 92 4.64 -9.01 4.03
C ALA A 92 3.69 -9.79 4.95
N ILE A 93 2.92 -10.76 4.45
CA ILE A 93 2.10 -11.62 5.31
C ILE A 93 2.85 -12.91 5.61
N THR A 94 3.00 -13.20 6.90
CA THR A 94 3.60 -14.43 7.42
C THR A 94 2.63 -15.15 8.35
N GLY A 95 3.00 -16.33 8.82
CA GLY A 95 2.16 -17.18 9.68
C GLY A 95 1.50 -18.34 8.94
N VAL A 96 0.70 -19.10 9.67
CA VAL A 96 0.01 -20.31 9.21
C VAL A 96 -1.47 -20.16 9.50
N PHE A 97 -2.33 -20.67 8.63
CA PHE A 97 -3.78 -20.60 8.83
C PHE A 97 -4.18 -21.16 10.22
N PRO A 98 -5.04 -20.46 10.99
CA PRO A 98 -5.73 -19.20 10.67
C PRO A 98 -4.97 -17.92 11.08
N ASP A 99 -3.85 -18.05 11.79
CA ASP A 99 -3.12 -16.95 12.44
C ASP A 99 -2.08 -16.32 11.51
N PHE A 100 -2.55 -15.41 10.64
CA PHE A 100 -1.68 -14.59 9.79
C PHE A 100 -1.31 -13.28 10.47
N VAL A 101 -0.04 -12.87 10.32
CA VAL A 101 0.50 -11.62 10.89
C VAL A 101 1.27 -10.86 9.82
N ILE A 102 1.33 -9.53 9.97
CA ILE A 102 2.12 -8.64 9.11
C ILE A 102 3.57 -8.62 9.60
N ASP A 103 4.49 -8.94 8.70
CA ASP A 103 5.92 -8.73 8.85
C ASP A 103 6.24 -7.28 8.43
N TYR A 104 6.27 -6.37 9.41
CA TYR A 104 6.46 -4.93 9.21
C TYR A 104 7.72 -4.59 8.39
N PRO A 105 8.91 -5.16 8.66
CA PRO A 105 10.10 -4.95 7.82
C PRO A 105 9.91 -5.20 6.32
N LYS A 106 8.99 -6.09 5.94
CA LYS A 106 8.74 -6.45 4.52
C LYS A 106 7.63 -5.64 3.86
N VAL A 107 6.96 -4.77 4.60
CA VAL A 107 5.94 -3.87 4.07
C VAL A 107 6.59 -2.85 3.14
N GLN A 108 5.99 -2.65 1.96
CA GLN A 108 6.42 -1.64 1.00
C GLN A 108 5.29 -0.64 0.76
N ILE A 109 5.64 0.65 0.81
CA ILE A 109 4.70 1.78 0.67
C ILE A 109 4.83 2.44 -0.69
N SER A 110 6.03 2.37 -1.27
CA SER A 110 6.37 2.96 -2.56
C SER A 110 7.38 2.10 -3.31
N GLU A 111 7.32 2.18 -4.64
CA GLU A 111 8.25 1.49 -5.53
C GLU A 111 8.54 2.35 -6.76
N GLY A 112 9.81 2.45 -7.12
CA GLY A 112 10.19 3.18 -8.32
C GLY A 112 11.70 3.21 -8.58
N PRO A 113 12.10 3.96 -9.62
CA PRO A 113 13.47 3.96 -10.11
C PRO A 113 14.42 4.89 -9.34
N VAL A 114 13.92 5.70 -8.40
CA VAL A 114 14.79 6.55 -7.57
C VAL A 114 15.48 5.66 -6.53
N PRO A 115 16.77 5.86 -6.27
CA PRO A 115 17.45 5.05 -5.28
C PRO A 115 16.91 5.27 -3.86
N PRO A 116 16.76 4.20 -3.05
CA PRO A 116 16.25 4.26 -1.68
C PRO A 116 17.20 5.02 -0.73
N SER A 117 16.77 5.21 0.51
CA SER A 117 17.61 5.76 1.58
C SER A 117 18.73 4.81 1.99
N THR A 118 19.92 5.36 2.21
CA THR A 118 21.07 4.62 2.74
C THR A 118 21.27 4.97 4.21
N ASN A 119 21.51 3.96 5.06
CA ASN A 119 21.77 4.11 6.50
C ASN A 119 20.77 5.03 7.21
N ALA A 120 19.48 4.85 6.92
CA ALA A 120 18.44 5.55 7.65
C ALA A 120 18.40 5.06 9.10
N ALA A 121 18.28 5.98 10.05
CA ALA A 121 18.11 5.71 11.47
C ALA A 121 16.97 6.57 12.02
N ALA A 122 16.27 6.07 13.03
CA ALA A 122 15.20 6.78 13.70
C ALA A 122 15.37 6.64 15.21
N GLU A 123 15.22 7.76 15.92
CA GLU A 123 15.39 7.87 17.37
C GLU A 123 14.35 8.85 17.93
N SER A 124 13.97 8.66 19.19
CA SER A 124 13.11 9.60 19.92
C SER A 124 13.97 10.25 21.00
N THR A 125 14.34 11.51 20.80
CA THR A 125 15.22 12.28 21.70
C THR A 125 14.44 13.23 22.62
N ALA A 126 13.20 13.56 22.25
CA ALA A 126 12.30 14.43 23.01
C ALA A 126 10.89 13.83 23.09
N ALA A 127 10.12 14.26 24.10
CA ALA A 127 8.78 13.75 24.36
C ALA A 127 7.87 13.92 23.13
N ALA A 128 7.26 12.81 22.69
CA ALA A 128 6.42 12.74 21.51
C ALA A 128 7.08 13.25 20.20
N THR A 129 8.42 13.24 20.10
CA THR A 129 9.14 13.64 18.88
C THR A 129 9.94 12.47 18.33
N LEU A 130 9.85 12.28 17.01
CA LEU A 130 10.66 11.33 16.26
C LEU A 130 11.67 12.09 15.40
N HIS A 131 12.95 11.79 15.60
CA HIS A 131 14.05 12.28 14.79
C HIS A 131 14.52 11.17 13.84
N VAL A 132 14.50 11.45 12.54
CA VAL A 132 14.93 10.50 11.50
C VAL A 132 16.07 11.09 10.72
N THR A 133 17.17 10.34 10.60
CA THR A 133 18.37 10.72 9.85
C THR A 133 18.62 9.73 8.73
N TRP A 134 19.25 10.18 7.65
CA TRP A 134 19.68 9.32 6.54
C TRP A 134 20.94 9.89 5.89
N VAL A 135 21.65 9.06 5.12
CA VAL A 135 22.79 9.54 4.33
C VAL A 135 22.31 10.08 2.99
N ASN A 136 22.70 11.31 2.66
CA ASN A 136 22.48 11.88 1.34
C ASN A 136 23.38 11.19 0.29
N ASN A 137 22.77 10.30 -0.49
CA ASN A 137 23.37 9.55 -1.60
C ASN A 137 23.15 10.21 -2.98
N ALA A 138 22.71 11.47 -3.05
CA ALA A 138 22.53 12.18 -4.33
C ALA A 138 23.83 12.32 -5.14
N LEU A 139 24.98 12.38 -4.48
CA LEU A 139 26.29 12.50 -5.14
C LEU A 139 26.84 11.15 -5.63
N THR A 140 26.38 10.03 -5.05
CA THR A 140 26.94 8.70 -5.29
C THR A 140 26.07 7.84 -6.20
N GLU A 141 24.75 8.04 -6.19
CA GLU A 141 23.82 7.20 -6.94
C GLU A 141 23.15 7.93 -8.09
N THR A 142 23.16 7.29 -9.27
CA THR A 142 22.53 7.83 -10.46
C THR A 142 21.00 7.89 -10.28
N ASN A 143 20.38 9.03 -10.64
CA ASN A 143 18.96 9.37 -10.44
C ASN A 143 18.52 9.84 -9.05
N ALA A 144 19.38 9.81 -8.04
CA ALA A 144 19.11 10.51 -6.78
C ALA A 144 19.35 12.02 -6.96
N MET A 145 18.46 12.86 -6.46
CA MET A 145 18.63 14.32 -6.45
C MET A 145 18.56 14.84 -5.03
N GLY A 146 19.32 15.90 -4.72
CA GLY A 146 19.29 16.54 -3.41
C GLY A 146 17.92 17.16 -3.09
N ASP A 147 17.19 17.61 -4.11
CA ASP A 147 15.86 18.19 -3.99
C ASP A 147 14.70 17.17 -4.03
N ASP A 148 15.01 15.87 -3.96
CA ASP A 148 13.98 14.84 -3.76
C ASP A 148 13.29 15.07 -2.41
N GLN A 149 11.97 15.13 -2.41
CA GLN A 149 11.13 15.29 -1.23
C GLN A 149 11.05 14.00 -0.42
N VAL A 150 11.12 14.10 0.89
CA VAL A 150 11.05 12.94 1.79
C VAL A 150 9.61 12.54 2.06
N ILE A 151 9.37 11.24 2.03
CA ILE A 151 8.14 10.60 2.46
C ILE A 151 8.45 9.80 3.72
N LEU A 152 7.76 10.10 4.80
CA LEU A 152 7.93 9.43 6.08
C LEU A 152 6.59 8.85 6.51
N LEU A 153 6.56 7.56 6.87
CA LEU A 153 5.40 6.90 7.45
C LEU A 153 5.77 6.33 8.82
N VAL A 154 4.99 6.67 9.83
CA VAL A 154 5.02 6.13 11.18
C VAL A 154 3.76 5.30 11.39
N TYR A 155 3.93 4.05 11.82
CA TYR A 155 2.83 3.16 12.18
C TYR A 155 2.95 2.74 13.64
N ASN A 156 1.91 3.00 14.43
CA ASN A 156 1.81 2.52 15.81
C ASN A 156 1.01 1.21 15.82
N GLU A 157 1.67 0.11 16.22
CA GLU A 157 1.07 -1.22 16.29
C GLU A 157 -0.05 -1.29 17.33
N ALA A 158 0.21 -0.81 18.55
CA ALA A 158 -0.72 -0.89 19.69
C ALA A 158 -2.07 -0.22 19.40
N LYS A 159 -2.04 0.92 18.69
CA LYS A 159 -3.24 1.72 18.38
C LYS A 159 -3.74 1.54 16.96
N SER A 160 -3.01 0.80 16.12
CA SER A 160 -3.30 0.65 14.69
C SER A 160 -3.49 2.00 13.98
N ARG A 161 -2.70 3.00 14.36
CA ARG A 161 -2.75 4.37 13.80
C ARG A 161 -1.53 4.63 12.93
N TYR A 162 -1.76 5.42 11.88
CA TYR A 162 -0.75 5.81 10.90
C TYR A 162 -0.62 7.32 10.92
N LEU A 163 0.62 7.80 10.82
CA LEU A 163 0.96 9.20 10.61
C LEU A 163 1.99 9.25 9.51
N TYR A 164 1.80 10.12 8.53
CA TYR A 164 2.75 10.26 7.45
C TYR A 164 2.88 11.71 7.04
N THR A 165 4.05 12.04 6.50
CA THR A 165 4.23 13.29 5.78
C THR A 165 4.90 13.08 4.43
N VAL A 166 4.62 14.00 3.51
CA VAL A 166 5.13 14.02 2.15
C VAL A 166 5.66 15.42 1.86
N GLY A 167 6.98 15.54 1.70
CA GLY A 167 7.63 16.77 1.26
C GLY A 167 7.81 17.85 2.32
N ASP A 168 7.86 17.49 3.61
CA ASP A 168 8.26 18.41 4.69
C ASP A 168 9.72 18.86 4.57
N THR A 169 10.57 17.94 4.12
CA THR A 169 12.01 18.18 3.94
C THR A 169 12.50 17.56 2.63
N ILE A 170 13.73 17.88 2.28
CA ILE A 170 14.42 17.41 1.09
C ILE A 170 15.55 16.45 1.47
N ARG A 171 15.94 15.58 0.54
CA ARG A 171 16.99 14.57 0.71
C ARG A 171 18.31 15.19 1.17
N GLU A 172 18.63 16.39 0.69
CA GLU A 172 19.86 17.12 1.01
C GLU A 172 19.97 17.50 2.48
N THR A 173 18.85 17.73 3.18
CA THR A 173 18.84 18.08 4.60
C THR A 173 19.37 16.94 5.48
N ALA A 174 19.28 15.68 5.03
CA ALA A 174 19.76 14.47 5.73
C ALA A 174 19.10 14.17 7.10
N GLU A 175 18.19 15.03 7.56
CA GLU A 175 17.43 14.88 8.80
C GLU A 175 15.98 15.37 8.65
N GLN A 176 15.08 14.77 9.44
CA GLN A 176 13.70 15.19 9.58
C GLN A 176 13.23 14.96 11.02
N GLU A 177 12.62 15.98 11.61
CA GLU A 177 11.85 15.85 12.84
C GLU A 177 10.35 15.74 12.54
N MET A 178 9.67 14.84 13.24
CA MET A 178 8.23 14.68 13.18
C MET A 178 7.66 14.69 14.60
N THR A 179 6.79 15.66 14.89
CA THR A 179 6.02 15.68 16.13
C THR A 179 4.86 14.67 16.03
N LEU A 180 4.82 13.74 16.97
CA LEU A 180 3.77 12.76 17.12
C LEU A 180 2.74 13.24 18.16
N PRO A 181 1.48 12.78 18.09
CA PRO A 181 0.52 13.00 19.16
C PRO A 181 1.04 12.41 20.48
N THR A 182 0.75 13.09 21.59
CA THR A 182 1.10 12.63 22.96
C THR A 182 0.55 11.25 23.30
N ASP A 183 -0.51 10.81 22.60
CA ASP A 183 -1.01 9.45 22.67
C ASP A 183 0.08 8.40 22.35
N PHE A 184 1.13 8.72 21.60
CA PHE A 184 2.09 7.73 21.12
C PHE A 184 3.25 7.51 22.11
N THR A 185 3.36 8.33 23.15
CA THR A 185 4.39 8.21 24.19
C THR A 185 4.28 6.85 24.90
N GLY A 186 5.39 6.12 24.94
CA GLY A 186 5.51 4.77 25.49
C GLY A 186 5.17 3.63 24.51
N ASP A 187 4.59 3.93 23.35
CA ASP A 187 4.25 2.93 22.34
C ASP A 187 5.44 2.66 21.39
N THR A 188 5.51 1.45 20.86
CA THR A 188 6.44 1.09 19.78
C THR A 188 5.86 1.51 18.42
N VAL A 189 6.64 2.27 17.66
CA VAL A 189 6.27 2.71 16.32
C VAL A 189 7.23 2.17 15.27
N HIS A 190 6.69 1.76 14.12
CA HIS A 190 7.43 1.35 12.94
C HIS A 190 7.60 2.53 11.99
N VAL A 191 8.84 2.81 11.62
CA VAL A 191 9.19 3.94 10.76
C VAL A 191 9.63 3.46 9.39
N TYR A 192 9.07 4.07 8.35
CA TYR A 192 9.44 3.85 6.97
C TYR A 192 9.77 5.17 6.30
N ILE A 193 10.79 5.14 5.44
CA ILE A 193 11.24 6.29 4.67
C ILE A 193 11.22 5.97 3.18
N SER A 194 10.87 6.95 2.37
CA SER A 194 11.00 6.93 0.93
C SER A 194 11.27 8.34 0.41
N PHE A 195 11.56 8.46 -0.89
CA PHE A 195 11.77 9.73 -1.56
C PHE A 195 10.86 9.82 -2.77
N VAL A 196 10.40 11.03 -3.06
CA VAL A 196 9.69 11.39 -4.29
C VAL A 196 10.39 12.57 -4.92
N ARG A 197 10.60 12.51 -6.23
CA ARG A 197 11.19 13.63 -6.95
C ARG A 197 10.29 14.86 -6.80
N ARG A 198 10.88 16.06 -6.79
CA ARG A 198 10.16 17.35 -6.65
C ARG A 198 8.95 17.51 -7.57
N ASP A 199 8.99 16.92 -8.76
CA ASP A 199 7.92 16.95 -9.76
C ASP A 199 6.82 15.88 -9.55
N GLY A 200 6.97 14.99 -8.55
CA GLY A 200 6.07 13.87 -8.30
C GLY A 200 6.06 12.82 -9.40
N SER A 201 7.07 12.78 -10.26
CA SER A 201 7.15 11.88 -11.43
C SER A 201 7.82 10.55 -11.11
N LYS A 202 8.79 10.54 -10.20
CA LYS A 202 9.57 9.35 -9.84
C LYS A 202 9.62 9.19 -8.33
N LEU A 203 9.53 7.94 -7.88
CA LEU A 203 9.58 7.58 -6.47
C LEU A 203 10.70 6.58 -6.23
N ALA A 204 11.15 6.53 -4.98
CA ALA A 204 12.09 5.54 -4.50
C ALA A 204 11.37 4.34 -3.89
N ASN A 205 12.08 3.22 -3.81
CA ASN A 205 11.61 2.10 -3.01
C ASN A 205 11.59 2.49 -1.52
N SER A 206 10.47 2.22 -0.83
CA SER A 206 10.40 2.45 0.61
C SER A 206 11.36 1.54 1.37
N THR A 207 12.04 2.08 2.38
CA THR A 207 12.93 1.35 3.27
C THR A 207 12.36 1.37 4.68
N TYR A 208 12.33 0.19 5.32
CA TYR A 208 12.04 0.09 6.74
C TYR A 208 13.27 0.54 7.54
N VAL A 209 13.07 1.49 8.45
CA VAL A 209 14.17 2.07 9.24
C VAL A 209 14.38 1.23 10.49
N SER A 210 13.41 1.27 11.42
CA SER A 210 13.48 0.58 12.70
C SER A 210 12.12 0.63 13.41
N ALA A 211 12.03 -0.10 14.52
CA ALA A 211 10.98 0.06 15.52
C ALA A 211 11.56 0.91 16.66
N VAL A 212 10.88 2.01 17.00
CA VAL A 212 11.33 2.98 17.99
C VAL A 212 10.26 3.12 19.06
N VAL A 213 10.67 3.14 20.33
CA VAL A 213 9.76 3.49 21.44
C VAL A 213 9.78 5.00 21.57
N ILE A 214 8.60 5.62 21.51
CA ILE A 214 8.48 7.07 21.63
C ILE A 214 8.55 7.49 23.10
N LEU A 215 9.35 8.52 23.40
CA LEU A 215 9.51 9.08 24.74
C LEU A 215 8.35 9.99 25.18
#